data_AF-A0A3D3FEV3-F1
#
_entry.id   AF-A0A3D3FEV3-F1
#
_cell.length_a   1.000
_cell.length_b   1.000
_cell.length_c   1.000
_cell.angle_alpha   90.00
_cell.angle_beta   90.00
_cell.angle_gamma   90.00
#
_symmetry.space_group_name_H-M   'P 1'
#
loop_
_entity.id
_entity.type
_entity.pdbx_description
1 polymer ?
#
loop_
_entity_poly.entity_id
_entity_poly.type
_entity_poly.pdbx_seq_one_letter_code
_entity_poly.pdbx_strand_id
1 'polypeptide(L)'
;MYKQKAKKFPRWILVFLIAAVIFGCNPQGRHWILQKVSSTYASLRTHPVAFKIAKVSRQVHTTGLSSPHAILIDPANHTILLQKNSDAKIYPASLTKMMTAIVAIENLPDLNEKV
;
A
#
# COMPACT_ATOMS: atom_id res chain seq x y z
N MET A 1 50.34 9.17 -31.45
CA MET A 1 50.08 8.87 -30.02
C MET A 1 49.47 10.09 -29.35
N TYR A 2 48.14 10.13 -29.22
CA TYR A 2 47.40 11.29 -28.70
C TYR A 2 47.43 11.30 -27.16
N LYS A 3 48.18 12.23 -26.56
CA LYS A 3 48.22 12.41 -25.10
C LYS A 3 46.96 13.14 -24.65
N GLN A 4 46.02 12.42 -24.04
CA GLN A 4 44.88 13.02 -23.36
C GLN A 4 45.38 13.82 -22.14
N LYS A 5 45.28 15.15 -22.20
CA LYS A 5 45.43 16.02 -21.01
C LYS A 5 44.11 16.00 -20.24
N ALA A 6 44.11 15.39 -19.06
CA ALA A 6 43.00 15.47 -18.13
C ALA A 6 42.73 16.93 -17.75
N LYS A 7 41.58 17.47 -18.17
CA LYS A 7 41.12 18.80 -17.75
C LYS A 7 40.70 18.71 -16.28
N LYS A 8 41.47 19.35 -15.40
CA LYS A 8 41.16 19.46 -13.97
C LYS A 8 39.91 20.34 -13.82
N PHE A 9 38.75 19.72 -13.63
CA PHE A 9 37.50 20.42 -13.39
C PHE A 9 37.64 21.30 -12.13
N PRO A 10 37.33 22.61 -12.21
CA PRO A 10 37.48 23.51 -11.08
C PRO A 10 36.46 23.12 -9.99
N ARG A 11 36.95 22.93 -8.75
CA ARG A 11 36.14 22.50 -7.59
C ARG A 11 34.93 23.41 -7.32
N TRP A 12 34.98 24.66 -7.79
CA TRP A 12 33.92 25.65 -7.67
C TRP A 12 32.66 25.28 -8.48
N ILE A 13 32.80 24.54 -9.60
CA ILE A 13 31.64 24.06 -10.38
C ILE A 13 30.83 23.04 -9.58
N LEU A 14 31.51 22.16 -8.83
CA LEU A 14 30.83 21.17 -7.99
C LEU A 14 30.06 21.84 -6.85
N VAL A 15 30.63 22.89 -6.25
CA VAL A 15 29.96 23.68 -5.19
C VAL A 15 28.73 24.41 -5.74
N PHE A 16 28.81 24.98 -6.93
CA PHE A 16 27.67 25.62 -7.60
C PHE A 16 26.54 24.62 -7.92
N LEU A 17 26.88 23.41 -8.38
CA LEU A 17 25.89 22.36 -8.63
C LEU A 17 25.18 21.92 -7.35
N ILE A 18 25.91 21.76 -6.24
CA ILE A 18 25.33 21.41 -4.94
C ILE A 18 24.42 22.54 -4.42
N ALA A 19 24.86 23.81 -4.54
CA ALA A 19 24.06 24.96 -4.13
C ALA A 19 22.78 25.11 -4.97
N ALA A 20 22.83 24.84 -6.28
CA ALA A 20 21.67 24.87 -7.15
C ALA A 20 20.64 23.78 -6.81
N VAL A 21 21.10 22.59 -6.38
CA VAL A 21 20.21 21.52 -5.91
C VAL A 21 19.53 21.89 -4.59
N ILE A 22 20.25 22.57 -3.68
CA ILE A 22 19.71 23.04 -2.40
C ILE A 22 18.74 24.21 -2.60
N PHE A 23 19.05 25.16 -3.49
CA PHE A 23 18.24 26.36 -3.73
C PHE A 23 17.07 26.13 -4.71
N GLY A 24 17.19 25.15 -5.62
CA GLY A 24 16.17 24.79 -6.61
C GLY A 24 15.09 23.83 -6.10
N CYS A 25 15.28 23.20 -4.94
CA CYS A 25 14.23 22.41 -4.30
C CYS A 25 13.26 23.33 -3.54
N ASN A 26 12.39 24.03 -4.27
CA ASN A 26 11.25 24.75 -3.70
C ASN A 26 10.35 23.75 -2.93
N PRO A 27 10.19 23.86 -1.59
CA PRO A 27 9.49 22.87 -0.78
C PRO A 27 7.95 22.91 -0.91
N GLN A 28 7.40 23.87 -1.66
CA GLN A 28 5.95 24.09 -1.75
C GLN A 28 5.17 22.98 -2.50
N GLY A 29 5.85 22.14 -3.30
CA GLY A 29 5.19 21.09 -4.10
C GLY A 29 4.83 19.79 -3.37
N ARG A 30 5.26 19.61 -2.11
CA ARG A 30 5.11 18.32 -1.38
C ARG A 30 3.98 18.30 -0.35
N HIS A 31 3.38 19.46 -0.04
CA HIS A 31 2.43 19.58 1.07
C HIS A 31 1.09 18.89 0.76
N TRP A 32 0.60 18.98 -0.48
CA TRP A 32 -0.70 18.42 -0.87
C TRP A 32 -0.72 16.88 -0.86
N ILE A 33 0.39 16.22 -1.23
CA ILE A 33 0.49 14.76 -1.23
C ILE A 33 0.45 14.24 0.22
N LEU A 34 1.26 14.83 1.10
CA LEU A 34 1.31 14.43 2.51
C LEU A 34 0.00 14.73 3.24
N GLN A 35 -0.69 15.81 2.89
CA GLN A 35 -1.99 16.16 3.46
C GLN A 35 -3.09 15.18 3.02
N LYS A 36 -3.13 14.82 1.72
CA LYS A 36 -4.10 13.87 1.19
C LYS A 36 -3.93 12.49 1.84
N VAL A 37 -2.68 12.01 1.84
CA VAL A 37 -2.23 10.79 2.55
C VAL A 37 -2.68 10.84 4.02
N SER A 38 -2.29 11.87 4.78
CA SER A 38 -2.62 12.00 6.21
C SER A 38 -4.13 11.95 6.49
N SER A 39 -4.95 12.62 5.67
CA SER A 39 -6.42 12.61 5.81
C SER A 39 -7.03 11.21 5.59
N THR A 40 -6.46 10.44 4.66
CA THR A 40 -6.87 9.05 4.40
C THR A 40 -6.45 8.11 5.54
N TYR A 41 -5.26 8.29 6.11
CA TYR A 41 -4.84 7.47 7.27
C TYR A 41 -5.58 7.85 8.57
N ALA A 42 -5.99 9.11 8.74
CA ALA A 42 -6.75 9.58 9.90
C ALA A 42 -8.18 9.03 9.91
N SER A 43 -8.81 8.89 8.73
CA SER A 43 -10.15 8.28 8.58
C SER A 43 -10.15 6.76 8.78
N LEU A 44 -9.03 6.07 8.53
CA LEU A 44 -8.87 4.63 8.81
C LEU A 44 -8.70 4.30 10.31
N ARG A 45 -8.31 5.27 11.15
CA ARG A 45 -8.09 5.04 12.60
C ARG A 45 -9.31 5.24 13.48
N THR A 46 -10.39 5.83 12.98
CA THR A 46 -11.53 6.25 13.82
C THR A 46 -12.66 5.24 13.91
N HIS A 47 -12.59 4.12 13.19
CA HIS A 47 -13.56 3.05 13.33
C HIS A 47 -12.82 1.72 13.56
N PRO A 48 -12.74 1.21 14.80
CA PRO A 48 -12.62 -0.22 14.96
C PRO A 48 -13.83 -0.80 14.25
N VAL A 49 -13.61 -1.48 13.13
CA VAL A 49 -14.67 -2.24 12.47
C VAL A 49 -15.04 -3.31 13.47
N ALA A 50 -16.04 -3.02 14.31
CA ALA A 50 -16.51 -3.88 15.37
C ALA A 50 -17.22 -5.04 14.69
N PHE A 51 -16.42 -6.04 14.36
CA PHE A 51 -16.89 -7.19 13.64
C PHE A 51 -17.79 -7.98 14.61
N LYS A 52 -19.10 -8.05 14.30
CA LYS A 52 -20.08 -8.73 15.16
C LYS A 52 -19.94 -10.23 14.95
N ILE A 53 -19.36 -10.93 15.91
CA ILE A 53 -19.42 -12.40 15.91
C ILE A 53 -20.86 -12.79 16.22
N ALA A 54 -21.60 -13.29 15.23
CA ALA A 54 -22.92 -13.85 15.52
C ALA A 54 -22.73 -15.11 16.35
N LYS A 55 -23.60 -15.27 17.33
CA LYS A 55 -23.82 -16.55 18.00
C LYS A 55 -24.49 -17.49 16.98
N VAL A 56 -23.70 -18.05 16.07
CA VAL A 56 -24.18 -19.02 15.09
C VAL A 56 -24.63 -20.26 15.87
N SER A 57 -25.90 -20.63 15.76
CA SER A 57 -26.50 -21.82 16.40
C SER A 57 -25.97 -23.14 15.84
N ARG A 58 -25.10 -23.07 14.83
CA ARG A 58 -24.40 -24.18 14.18
C ARG A 58 -22.91 -23.89 14.20
N GLN A 59 -22.21 -24.46 15.18
CA GLN A 59 -20.75 -24.40 15.29
C GLN A 59 -20.14 -24.98 14.00
N VAL A 60 -19.64 -24.12 13.11
CA VAL A 60 -18.84 -24.57 11.98
C VAL A 60 -17.47 -24.92 12.56
N HIS A 61 -17.18 -26.21 12.66
CA HIS A 61 -15.90 -26.67 13.18
C HIS A 61 -14.80 -26.44 12.14
N THR A 62 -13.63 -26.02 12.60
CA THR A 62 -12.42 -25.88 11.78
C THR A 62 -11.73 -27.22 11.52
N THR A 63 -12.27 -28.32 12.06
CA THR A 63 -11.80 -29.69 11.89
C THR A 63 -11.80 -30.06 10.41
N GLY A 64 -10.62 -30.39 9.86
CA GLY A 64 -10.42 -30.68 8.43
C GLY A 64 -9.89 -29.50 7.60
N LEU A 65 -9.79 -28.29 8.16
CA LEU A 65 -9.20 -27.17 7.46
C LEU A 65 -7.67 -27.23 7.52
N SER A 66 -7.04 -27.52 6.37
CA SER A 66 -5.57 -27.57 6.24
C SER A 66 -4.92 -26.20 6.43
N SER A 67 -5.61 -25.11 6.04
CA SER A 67 -5.05 -23.76 6.21
C SER A 67 -4.82 -23.42 7.69
N PRO A 68 -3.65 -22.89 8.07
CA PRO A 68 -3.39 -22.41 9.42
C PRO A 68 -4.13 -21.11 9.75
N HIS A 69 -4.52 -20.34 8.73
CA HIS A 69 -5.21 -19.06 8.85
C HIS A 69 -6.45 -19.04 7.95
N ALA A 70 -7.61 -18.73 8.51
CA ALA A 70 -8.86 -18.63 7.75
C ALA A 70 -9.90 -17.76 8.44
N ILE A 71 -10.76 -17.16 7.62
CA ILE A 71 -11.91 -16.38 8.05
C ILE A 71 -13.06 -16.61 7.07
N LEU A 72 -14.28 -16.68 7.58
CA LEU A 72 -15.51 -16.73 6.79
C LEU A 72 -16.45 -15.63 7.28
N ILE A 73 -16.83 -14.74 6.37
CA ILE A 73 -17.65 -13.56 6.64
C ILE A 73 -18.92 -13.63 5.79
N ASP A 74 -20.07 -13.32 6.39
CA ASP A 74 -21.30 -13.00 5.68
C ASP A 74 -21.17 -11.60 5.04
N PRO A 75 -21.21 -11.48 3.70
CA PRO A 75 -21.02 -10.20 3.01
C PRO A 75 -22.17 -9.21 3.26
N ALA A 76 -23.37 -9.66 3.64
CA ALA A 76 -24.52 -8.77 3.78
C ALA A 76 -24.47 -7.92 5.06
N ASN A 77 -24.04 -8.53 6.16
CA ASN A 77 -24.05 -7.93 7.49
C ASN A 77 -22.66 -7.89 8.16
N HIS A 78 -21.63 -8.37 7.46
CA HIS A 78 -20.26 -8.47 7.98
C HIS A 78 -20.24 -9.24 9.31
N THR A 79 -20.76 -10.46 9.31
CA THR A 79 -20.77 -11.39 10.46
C THR A 79 -19.80 -12.57 10.26
N ILE A 80 -19.02 -12.96 11.28
CA ILE A 80 -17.90 -13.91 11.23
C ILE A 80 -18.60 -15.20 11.57
N LEU A 81 -18.70 -16.05 10.57
CA LEU A 81 -19.34 -17.35 10.70
C LEU A 81 -18.33 -18.40 11.15
N LEU A 82 -17.05 -18.21 10.80
CA LEU A 82 -15.92 -19.04 11.22
C LEU A 82 -14.63 -18.23 11.20
N GLN A 83 -13.75 -18.48 12.15
CA GLN A 83 -12.39 -17.93 12.18
C GLN A 83 -11.39 -18.97 12.70
N LYS A 84 -10.18 -18.97 12.15
CA LYS A 84 -9.02 -19.76 12.60
C LYS A 84 -7.79 -18.86 12.45
N ASN A 85 -7.31 -18.30 13.56
CA ASN A 85 -6.12 -17.44 13.60
C ASN A 85 -6.10 -16.36 12.48
N SER A 86 -7.25 -15.70 12.27
CA SER A 86 -7.50 -14.81 11.14
C SER A 86 -6.75 -13.48 11.20
N ASP A 87 -6.46 -12.99 12.41
CA ASP A 87 -5.80 -11.69 12.61
C ASP A 87 -4.26 -11.77 12.56
N ALA A 88 -3.72 -12.96 12.29
CA ALA A 88 -2.28 -13.16 12.20
C ALA A 88 -1.70 -12.45 10.97
N LYS A 89 -0.58 -11.76 11.17
CA LYS A 89 0.17 -11.14 10.06
C LYS A 89 0.87 -12.24 9.25
N ILE A 90 0.48 -12.40 7.99
CA ILE A 90 1.02 -13.40 7.06
C ILE A 90 1.38 -12.81 5.70
N TYR A 91 2.20 -13.49 4.93
CA TYR A 91 2.48 -13.11 3.54
C TYR A 91 1.31 -13.52 2.62
N PRO A 92 0.65 -12.58 1.93
CA PRO A 92 -0.54 -12.87 1.12
C PRO A 92 -0.23 -13.57 -0.22
N ALA A 93 1.05 -13.67 -0.61
CA ALA A 93 1.48 -14.22 -1.89
C ALA A 93 0.67 -13.63 -3.07
N SER A 94 0.01 -14.48 -3.87
CA SER A 94 -0.81 -14.04 -5.00
C SER A 94 -2.08 -13.29 -4.59
N LEU A 95 -2.54 -13.33 -3.34
CA LEU A 95 -3.69 -12.52 -2.88
C LEU A 95 -3.42 -11.02 -2.98
N THR A 96 -2.15 -10.59 -3.01
CA THR A 96 -1.77 -9.21 -3.31
C THR A 96 -2.38 -8.70 -4.62
N LYS A 97 -2.63 -9.60 -5.58
CA LYS A 97 -3.27 -9.25 -6.87
C LYS A 97 -4.69 -8.69 -6.68
N MET A 98 -5.38 -9.01 -5.59
CA MET A 98 -6.68 -8.39 -5.29
C MET A 98 -6.53 -6.88 -5.04
N MET A 99 -5.52 -6.47 -4.26
CA MET A 99 -5.23 -5.04 -4.05
C MET A 99 -4.84 -4.36 -5.37
N THR A 100 -3.99 -5.00 -6.19
CA THR A 100 -3.62 -4.49 -7.51
C THR A 100 -4.84 -4.32 -8.42
N ALA A 101 -5.76 -5.30 -8.42
CA ALA A 101 -6.98 -5.24 -9.22
C ALA A 101 -7.88 -4.10 -8.76
N ILE A 102 -8.08 -3.92 -7.45
CA ILE A 102 -8.86 -2.79 -6.90
C ILE A 102 -8.25 -1.46 -7.35
N VAL A 103 -6.93 -1.28 -7.17
CA VAL A 103 -6.24 -0.05 -7.58
C VAL A 103 -6.38 0.21 -9.09
N ALA A 104 -6.28 -0.83 -9.93
CA ALA A 104 -6.48 -0.68 -11.37
C ALA A 104 -7.92 -0.27 -11.70
N ILE A 105 -8.92 -0.93 -11.12
CA ILE A 105 -10.34 -0.63 -11.35
C ILE A 105 -10.68 0.81 -10.94
N GLU A 106 -10.11 1.31 -9.85
CA GLU A 106 -10.39 2.66 -9.36
C GLU A 106 -9.71 3.77 -10.16
N ASN A 107 -8.60 3.49 -10.83
CA ASN A 107 -7.75 4.53 -11.42
C ASN A 107 -7.65 4.48 -12.95
N LEU A 108 -7.98 3.36 -13.59
CA LEU A 108 -7.97 3.27 -15.04
C LEU A 108 -9.24 3.87 -15.64
N PRO A 109 -9.13 4.76 -16.64
CA PRO A 109 -10.29 5.39 -17.27
C PRO A 109 -11.09 4.42 -18.15
N ASP A 110 -10.41 3.43 -18.73
CA ASP A 110 -11.01 2.35 -19.52
C ASP A 110 -10.34 1.03 -19.17
N LEU A 111 -11.12 0.05 -18.73
CA LEU A 111 -10.63 -1.29 -18.40
C LEU A 111 -10.36 -2.15 -19.64
N ASN A 112 -10.81 -1.70 -20.81
CA ASN A 112 -10.58 -2.38 -22.09
C ASN A 112 -9.34 -1.86 -22.83
N GLU A 113 -8.64 -0.88 -22.27
CA GLU A 113 -7.39 -0.39 -22.82
C GLU A 113 -6.37 -1.53 -22.88
N LYS A 114 -5.75 -1.73 -24.06
CA LYS A 114 -4.73 -2.75 -24.23
C LYS A 114 -3.45 -2.30 -23.54
N VAL A 115 -2.96 -3.14 -22.64
CA VAL A 115 -1.69 -2.98 -21.90
C VAL A 115 -0.53 -3.64 -22.62
#